data_AF-A0A9W6FY54-F1
#
_entry.id   AF-A0A9W6FY54-F1
#
_cell.length_a   1.000
_cell.length_b   1.000
_cell.length_c   1.000
_cell.angle_alpha   90.00
_cell.angle_beta   90.00
_cell.angle_gamma   90.00
#
_symmetry.space_group_name_H-M   'P 1'
#
loop_
_entity.id
_entity.type
_entity.pdbx_description
1 polymer ?
#
loop_
_entity_poly.entity_id
_entity_poly.type
_entity_poly.pdbx_seq_one_letter_code
_entity_poly.pdbx_strand_id
1 'polypeptide(L)' 'MFGFGVPELLIILSIVLVVFGAGKLPEIGSAFGKSIKNFKKASEGKDEIEINPKERA' A
#
# COMPACT_ATOMS: atom_id res chain seq x y z
N MET A 1 -4.27 16.01 28.75
CA MET A 1 -4.78 14.67 28.42
C MET A 1 -3.96 14.16 27.23
N PHE A 2 -2.99 13.30 27.48
CA PHE A 2 -2.18 12.66 26.44
C PHE A 2 -3.12 11.78 25.60
N GLY A 3 -3.48 12.26 24.40
CA GLY A 3 -4.20 11.46 23.43
C GLY A 3 -3.34 10.28 22.97
N PHE A 4 -3.99 9.27 22.38
CA PHE A 4 -3.37 8.07 21.79
C PHE A 4 -1.97 8.38 21.22
N GLY A 5 -0.94 8.01 21.99
CA GLY A 5 0.42 8.28 21.62
C GLY A 5 0.95 7.24 20.65
N VAL A 6 2.17 7.50 20.17
CA VAL A 6 2.95 6.49 19.44
C VAL A 6 3.05 5.15 20.21
N PRO A 7 3.20 5.12 21.56
CA PRO A 7 3.25 3.86 22.30
C PRO A 7 1.98 3.00 22.18
N GLU A 8 0.80 3.61 22.33
CA GLU A 8 -0.48 2.90 22.22
C GLU A 8 -0.70 2.35 20.80
N LEU A 9 -0.33 3.12 19.77
CA LEU A 9 -0.38 2.65 18.37
C LEU A 9 0.55 1.46 18.14
N LEU A 10 1.75 1.44 18.73
CA LEU A 10 2.68 0.31 18.63
C LEU A 10 2.13 -0.95 19.31
N ILE A 11 1.44 -0.82 20.44
CA ILE A 11 0.79 -1.96 21.11
C ILE A 11 -0.29 -2.55 20.20
N ILE A 12 -1.16 -1.71 19.64
CA ILE A 12 -2.21 -2.15 18.72
C ILE A 12 -1.58 -2.81 17.48
N LEU A 13 -0.55 -2.20 16.91
CA LEU A 13 0.17 -2.76 15.76
C LEU A 13 0.77 -4.14 16.09
N SER A 14 1.35 -4.32 17.28
CA SER A 14 1.86 -5.60 17.74
C SER A 14 0.76 -6.67 17.81
N ILE A 15 -0.42 -6.34 18.33
CA ILE A 15 -1.56 -7.27 18.38
C ILE A 15 -1.98 -7.67 16.96
N VAL A 16 -2.12 -6.70 16.06
CA VAL A 16 -2.44 -6.94 14.64
C VAL A 16 -1.38 -7.83 14.00
N LEU A 17 -0.10 -7.59 14.26
CA LEU A 17 1.01 -8.39 13.74
C LEU A 17 0.99 -9.83 14.27
N VAL A 18 0.57 -10.06 15.51
CA VAL A 18 0.45 -11.43 16.06
C VAL A 18 -0.73 -12.17 15.42
N VAL A 19 -1.86 -11.49 15.20
CA VAL A 19 -3.06 -12.11 14.60
C VAL A 19 -2.89 -12.39 13.11
N PHE A 20 -2.39 -11.41 12.35
CA PHE A 20 -2.26 -11.52 10.90
C PHE A 20 -0.88 -12.03 10.44
N GLY A 21 0.13 -11.94 11.29
CA GLY A 21 1.53 -12.22 10.94
C GLY A 21 2.23 -11.01 10.30
N ALA A 22 3.53 -10.88 10.56
CA ALA A 22 4.35 -9.77 10.04
C ALA A 22 4.45 -9.73 8.50
N GLY A 23 4.25 -10.86 7.82
CA GLY A 23 4.29 -10.95 6.35
C GLY A 23 3.04 -10.42 5.65
N LYS A 24 1.87 -10.39 6.32
CA LYS A 24 0.62 -9.97 5.67
C LYS A 24 0.50 -8.45 5.51
N LEU A 25 1.05 -7.65 6.42
CA LEU A 25 0.98 -6.18 6.29
C LEU A 25 1.72 -5.66 5.04
N PRO A 26 2.97 -6.08 4.73
CA PRO A 26 3.65 -5.68 3.51
C PRO A 26 2.92 -6.11 2.23
N GLU A 27 2.31 -7.29 2.22
CA GLU A 27 1.55 -7.81 1.08
C GLU A 27 0.32 -6.93 0.78
N ILE A 28 -0.47 -6.66 1.81
CA ILE A 28 -1.65 -5.77 1.72
C ILE A 28 -1.21 -4.35 1.37
N GLY A 29 -0.17 -3.82 2.01
CA GLY A 29 0.37 -2.49 1.75
C GLY A 29 0.90 -2.34 0.31
N SER A 30 1.52 -3.38 -0.24
CA SER A 30 2.00 -3.39 -1.63
C SER A 30 0.85 -3.37 -2.63
N ALA A 31 -0.20 -4.18 -2.39
CA ALA A 31 -1.40 -4.18 -3.23
C ALA A 31 -2.11 -2.82 -3.17
N PHE A 32 -2.33 -2.31 -1.96
CA PHE A 32 -3.00 -1.03 -1.73
C PHE A 32 -2.18 0.14 -2.30
N GLY A 33 -0.86 0.11 -2.17
CA GLY A 33 0.05 1.10 -2.72
C GLY A 33 0.02 1.14 -4.25
N LYS A 34 -0.07 0.00 -4.92
CA LYS A 34 -0.29 -0.07 -6.38
C LYS A 34 -1.63 0.54 -6.76
N SER A 35 -2.70 0.23 -6.04
CA SER A 35 -4.03 0.82 -6.28
C SER A 35 -4.03 2.34 -6.11
N ILE A 36 -3.44 2.86 -5.02
CA ILE A 36 -3.31 4.31 -4.80
C ILE A 36 -2.45 4.96 -5.90
N LYS A 37 -1.33 4.32 -6.28
CA LYS A 37 -0.45 4.83 -7.35
C LYS A 37 -1.20 4.93 -8.68
N ASN A 38 -1.97 3.91 -9.03
CA ASN A 38 -2.76 3.88 -10.26
C ASN A 38 -3.91 4.90 -10.19
N PHE A 39 -4.58 5.02 -9.05
CA PHE A 39 -5.62 6.03 -8.82
C PHE A 39 -5.07 7.45 -8.98
N LYS A 40 -3.89 7.72 -8.41
CA LYS A 40 -3.19 8.99 -8.55
C LYS A 40 -2.80 9.26 -10.01
N LYS A 41 -2.25 8.28 -10.72
CA LYS A 41 -1.91 8.41 -12.15
C LYS A 41 -3.13 8.79 -13.00
N ALA A 42 -4.25 8.08 -12.82
CA ALA A 42 -5.50 8.36 -13.52
C ALA A 42 -6.06 9.74 -13.17
N SER A 43 -6.03 10.12 -11.88
CA SER A 43 -6.48 11.44 -11.43
C SER A 43 -5.62 12.59 -11.95
N GLU A 44 -4.33 12.35 -12.21
CA GLU A 44 -3.42 13.33 -12.83
C GLU A 44 -3.49 13.32 -14.37
N GLY A 45 -4.37 12.52 -14.99
CA GLY A 45 -4.48 12.38 -16.44
C GLY A 45 -3.25 11.76 -17.10
N LYS A 46 -2.38 11.10 -16.32
CA LYS A 46 -1.17 10.41 -16.79
C LYS A 46 -1.47 8.95 -17.09
N ASP A 47 -2.47 8.71 -17.94
CA ASP A 47 -2.66 7.42 -18.57
C ASP A 47 -1.53 7.21 -19.58
N GLU A 48 -0.37 6.83 -19.06
CA GLU A 48 0.71 6.23 -19.84
C GLU A 48 0.16 4.90 -20.36
N ILE A 49 -0.39 4.91 -21.58
CA ILE A 49 -0.59 3.67 -22.35
C ILE A 49 0.81 3.10 -22.54
N GLU A 50 1.20 2.16 -21.69
CA GLU A 50 2.45 1.42 -21.82
C GLU A 50 2.31 0.47 -23.01
N ILE A 51 2.40 1.02 -24.23
CA ILE A 51 2.59 0.25 -25.46
C ILE A 51 3.98 -0.38 -25.38
N ASN A 52 4.05 -1.61 -24.87
CA ASN A 52 5.25 -2.42 -24.90
C ASN A 52 5.56 -2.79 -26.37
N PRO A 53 6.61 -2.25 -27.01
CA PRO A 53 6.83 -2.43 -28.45
C PRO A 53 7.33 -3.83 -28.85
N LYS A 54 7.41 -4.81 -27.92
CA LYS A 54 8.12 -6.07 -28.14
C LYS A 54 7.31 -7.26 -28.68
N GLU A 55 6.04 -7.09 -29.04
CA GLU A 55 5.21 -8.18 -29.61
C GLU A 55 4.97 -8.09 -31.13
N ARG A 56 5.75 -7.28 -31.85
CA ARG A 56 5.67 -7.15 -33.32
C ARG A 56 6.99 -7.38 -34.06
N ALA A 57 7.82 -8.30 -33.57
CA ALA A 57 9.03 -8.75 -34.29
C ALA A 57 8.84 -10.17 -34.81
#